data_AF-A0A2E3NR73-F1
#
_entry.id   AF-A0A2E3NR73-F1
#
_cell.length_a   1.000
_cell.length_b   1.000
_cell.length_c   1.000
_cell.angle_alpha   90.00
_cell.angle_beta   90.00
_cell.angle_gamma   90.00
#
_symmetry.space_group_name_H-M   'P 1'
#
loop_
_entity.id
_entity.type
_entity.pdbx_description
1 polymer ?
#
loop_
_entity_poly.entity_id
_entity_poly.type
_entity_poly.pdbx_seq_one_letter_code
_entity_poly.pdbx_strand_id
1 'polypeptide(L)'
;MIDAALLFIVLVGALVVIEPWLLTRLADPHWAAWLTQHALLPLARSACVLAFVALAYPTIYGLNDAAPLTAALAPSQWADLLNLGFLISLCLPLLPAMERLPGAILPIQGFLVLAILFRWAVDVTGPVSLWPTAEAWAAVALAAAAPLLAEWLAPARQPEHDRLRDAVLIPLQLPPLLLYGQALGAQLS
;
A
#
# COMPACT_ATOMS: atom_id res chain seq x y z
N MET A 1 15.87 -8.65 2.63
CA MET A 1 15.66 -7.61 1.59
C MET A 1 14.76 -8.12 0.47
N ILE A 2 15.16 -9.20 -0.24
CA ILE A 2 14.36 -9.80 -1.32
C ILE A 2 13.04 -10.35 -0.77
N ASP A 3 13.04 -10.95 0.42
CA ASP A 3 11.87 -11.68 0.94
C ASP A 3 10.64 -10.80 1.19
N ALA A 4 10.80 -9.58 1.73
CA ALA A 4 9.66 -8.68 2.00
C ALA A 4 9.09 -8.07 0.71
N ALA A 5 9.95 -7.65 -0.22
CA ALA A 5 9.52 -7.15 -1.52
C ALA A 5 8.87 -8.28 -2.36
N LEU A 6 9.46 -9.47 -2.36
CA LEU A 6 8.94 -10.64 -3.06
C LEU A 6 7.61 -11.09 -2.44
N LEU A 7 7.49 -11.12 -1.10
CA LEU A 7 6.23 -11.43 -0.45
C LEU A 7 5.16 -10.39 -0.77
N PHE A 8 5.48 -9.09 -0.80
CA PHE A 8 4.51 -8.07 -1.21
C PHE A 8 4.06 -8.26 -2.66
N ILE A 9 5.00 -8.52 -3.58
CA ILE A 9 4.67 -8.83 -4.98
C ILE A 9 3.77 -10.07 -5.05
N VAL A 10 4.06 -11.12 -4.27
CA VAL A 10 3.25 -12.34 -4.21
C VAL A 10 1.88 -12.07 -3.62
N LEU A 11 1.77 -11.31 -2.52
CA LEU A 11 0.49 -11.00 -1.86
C LEU A 11 -0.40 -10.12 -2.74
N VAL A 12 0.15 -9.05 -3.31
CA VAL A 12 -0.60 -8.16 -4.21
C VAL A 12 -0.90 -8.88 -5.52
N GLY A 13 0.04 -9.67 -6.07
CA GLY A 13 -0.19 -10.49 -7.25
C GLY A 13 -1.28 -11.54 -7.03
N ALA A 14 -1.28 -12.22 -5.89
CA ALA A 14 -2.34 -13.14 -5.50
C ALA A 14 -3.67 -12.40 -5.38
N LEU A 15 -3.70 -11.22 -4.77
CA LEU A 15 -4.91 -10.41 -4.65
C LEU A 15 -5.47 -10.02 -6.03
N VAL A 16 -4.62 -9.61 -6.97
CA VAL A 16 -5.01 -9.28 -8.35
C VAL A 16 -5.56 -10.50 -9.11
N VAL A 17 -5.02 -11.70 -8.88
CA VAL A 17 -5.55 -12.92 -9.48
C VAL A 17 -6.88 -13.34 -8.85
N ILE A 18 -7.00 -13.20 -7.52
CA ILE A 18 -8.15 -13.61 -6.72
C ILE A 18 -9.33 -12.65 -6.88
N GLU A 19 -9.08 -11.36 -7.06
CA GLU A 19 -10.10 -10.31 -7.19
C GLU A 19 -11.17 -10.59 -8.26
N PRO A 20 -10.84 -10.84 -9.54
CA PRO A 20 -11.84 -11.16 -10.56
C PRO A 20 -12.57 -12.48 -10.27
N TRP A 21 -11.92 -13.44 -9.63
CA TRP A 21 -12.58 -14.68 -9.19
C TRP A 21 -13.58 -14.40 -8.06
N LEU A 22 -13.24 -13.54 -7.09
CA LEU A 22 -14.15 -13.16 -6.00
C LEU A 22 -15.35 -12.38 -6.53
N LEU A 23 -15.11 -11.41 -7.42
CA LEU A 23 -16.17 -10.59 -8.01
C LEU A 23 -17.14 -11.40 -8.86
N THR A 24 -16.66 -12.42 -9.57
CA THR A 24 -17.52 -13.33 -10.34
C THR A 24 -18.29 -14.30 -9.45
N ARG A 25 -17.70 -14.77 -8.35
CA ARG A 25 -18.35 -15.70 -7.41
C ARG A 25 -19.35 -15.03 -6.46
N LEU A 26 -19.12 -13.77 -6.11
CA LEU A 26 -19.95 -12.97 -5.22
C LEU A 26 -20.77 -11.92 -5.97
N ALA A 27 -20.94 -12.10 -7.28
CA ALA A 27 -21.72 -11.20 -8.14
C ALA A 27 -23.18 -11.10 -7.69
N ASP A 28 -23.74 -12.22 -7.19
CA ASP A 28 -25.10 -12.29 -6.68
C ASP A 28 -25.13 -12.76 -5.22
N PRO A 29 -25.95 -12.13 -4.36
CA PRO A 29 -26.79 -10.93 -4.61
C PRO A 29 -26.00 -9.61 -4.68
N HIS A 30 -26.61 -8.56 -5.24
CA HIS A 30 -25.97 -7.23 -5.45
C HIS A 30 -25.28 -6.63 -4.21
N TRP A 31 -25.80 -6.87 -3.00
CA TRP A 31 -25.17 -6.38 -1.77
C TRP A 31 -23.83 -7.07 -1.49
N ALA A 32 -23.66 -8.33 -1.89
CA ALA A 32 -22.41 -9.07 -1.72
C ALA A 32 -21.33 -8.57 -2.69
N ALA A 33 -21.71 -8.28 -3.93
CA ALA A 33 -20.83 -7.63 -4.90
C ALA A 33 -20.38 -6.25 -4.41
N TRP A 34 -21.33 -5.46 -3.90
CA TRP A 34 -21.04 -4.14 -3.33
C TRP A 34 -20.06 -4.23 -2.16
N LEU A 35 -20.29 -5.12 -1.19
CA LEU A 35 -19.38 -5.34 -0.05
C LEU A 35 -18.00 -5.80 -0.50
N THR A 36 -17.93 -6.66 -1.51
CA THR A 36 -16.66 -7.16 -2.02
C THR A 36 -15.82 -6.02 -2.61
N GLN A 37 -16.44 -5.17 -3.42
CA GLN A 37 -15.79 -4.01 -4.06
C GLN A 37 -15.40 -2.92 -3.09
N HIS A 38 -16.29 -2.58 -2.14
CA HIS A 38 -16.13 -1.37 -1.32
C HIS A 38 -15.58 -1.65 0.08
N ALA A 39 -15.56 -2.90 0.54
CA ALA A 39 -15.05 -3.25 1.87
C ALA A 39 -13.97 -4.33 1.81
N LEU A 40 -14.27 -5.51 1.26
CA LEU A 40 -13.36 -6.66 1.34
C LEU A 40 -12.06 -6.47 0.55
N LEU A 41 -12.16 -6.00 -0.71
CA LEU A 41 -10.98 -5.75 -1.54
C LEU A 41 -10.11 -4.61 -1.00
N PRO A 42 -10.66 -3.44 -0.60
CA PRO A 42 -9.88 -2.41 0.09
C PRO A 42 -9.19 -2.94 1.37
N LEU A 43 -9.88 -3.75 2.17
CA LEU A 43 -9.32 -4.35 3.39
C LEU A 43 -8.17 -5.31 3.05
N ALA A 44 -8.32 -6.16 2.04
CA ALA A 44 -7.27 -7.05 1.58
C ALA A 44 -6.03 -6.29 1.08
N ARG A 45 -6.22 -5.19 0.32
CA ARG A 45 -5.12 -4.30 -0.11
C ARG A 45 -4.42 -3.67 1.09
N SER A 46 -5.18 -3.16 2.07
CA SER A 46 -4.64 -2.65 3.32
C SER A 46 -3.79 -3.67 4.06
N ALA A 47 -4.28 -4.91 4.15
CA ALA A 47 -3.56 -5.99 4.82
C ALA A 47 -2.24 -6.30 4.11
N CYS A 48 -2.20 -6.25 2.78
CA CYS A 48 -0.97 -6.42 2.00
C CYS A 48 0.04 -5.30 2.29
N VAL A 49 -0.41 -4.04 2.32
CA VAL A 49 0.44 -2.89 2.66
C VAL A 49 0.98 -3.00 4.08
N LEU A 50 0.12 -3.33 5.03
CA LEU A 50 0.48 -3.51 6.44
C LEU A 50 1.51 -4.63 6.61
N ALA A 51 1.27 -5.77 5.94
CA ALA A 51 2.19 -6.91 5.96
C ALA A 51 3.56 -6.51 5.38
N PHE A 52 3.59 -5.79 4.26
CA PHE A 52 4.84 -5.29 3.70
C PHE A 52 5.55 -4.35 4.66
N VAL A 53 4.86 -3.36 5.21
CA VAL A 53 5.45 -2.39 6.13
C VAL A 53 6.01 -3.09 7.39
N ALA A 54 5.24 -4.03 7.95
CA ALA A 54 5.65 -4.77 9.15
C ALA A 54 6.86 -5.69 8.90
N LEU A 55 6.99 -6.27 7.71
CA LEU A 55 8.10 -7.15 7.33
C LEU A 55 9.31 -6.41 6.77
N ALA A 56 9.10 -5.23 6.19
CA ALA A 56 10.15 -4.35 5.73
C ALA A 56 10.86 -3.69 6.93
N TYR A 57 10.12 -3.42 8.00
CA TYR A 57 10.68 -2.94 9.25
C TYR A 57 11.51 -4.04 9.96
N PRO A 58 12.66 -3.71 10.56
CA PRO A 58 13.32 -2.40 10.57
C PRO A 58 14.34 -2.20 9.42
N THR A 59 14.84 -3.31 8.86
CA THR A 59 16.03 -3.34 7.99
C THR A 59 15.89 -2.55 6.69
N ILE A 60 14.75 -2.63 6.00
CA ILE A 60 14.55 -1.92 4.72
C ILE A 60 14.52 -0.40 4.92
N TYR A 61 14.15 0.04 6.11
CA TYR A 61 14.09 1.45 6.46
C TYR A 61 15.39 1.96 7.08
N GLY A 62 16.46 1.14 7.12
CA GLY A 62 17.77 1.57 7.63
C GLY A 62 17.87 1.63 9.16
N LEU A 63 16.86 1.13 9.88
CA LEU A 63 16.81 1.12 11.34
C LEU A 63 17.50 -0.13 11.92
N ASN A 64 18.76 -0.38 11.58
CA ASN A 64 19.43 -1.65 11.89
C ASN A 64 19.50 -1.99 13.40
N ASP A 65 19.49 -0.97 14.25
CA ASP A 65 19.57 -1.12 15.72
C ASP A 65 18.18 -1.10 16.40
N ALA A 66 17.09 -0.95 15.64
CA ALA A 66 15.75 -0.90 16.22
C ALA A 66 15.21 -2.29 16.60
N ALA A 67 14.47 -2.35 17.70
CA ALA A 67 13.75 -3.56 18.12
C ALA A 67 12.76 -3.99 17.03
N PRO A 68 12.46 -5.29 16.87
CA PRO A 68 11.45 -5.74 15.91
C PRO A 68 10.09 -5.13 16.22
N LEU A 69 9.26 -4.95 15.18
CA LEU A 69 8.02 -4.18 15.30
C LEU A 69 7.05 -4.72 16.37
N THR A 70 7.03 -6.05 16.57
CA THR A 70 6.23 -6.72 17.60
C THR A 70 6.63 -6.33 19.03
N ALA A 71 7.88 -5.92 19.24
CA ALA A 71 8.37 -5.41 20.52
C ALA A 71 8.27 -3.88 20.61
N ALA A 72 8.33 -3.18 19.46
CA ALA A 72 8.24 -1.73 19.41
C ALA A 72 6.81 -1.20 19.62
N LEU A 73 5.78 -1.98 19.28
CA LEU A 73 4.38 -1.56 19.40
C LEU A 73 3.65 -2.26 20.56
N ALA A 74 2.86 -1.48 21.30
CA ALA A 74 1.92 -2.02 22.27
C ALA A 74 0.72 -2.73 21.59
N PRO A 75 0.05 -3.69 22.25
CA PRO A 75 -1.11 -4.39 21.68
C PRO A 75 -2.24 -3.45 21.21
N SER A 76 -2.48 -2.34 21.91
CA SER A 76 -3.46 -1.33 21.50
C SER A 76 -3.06 -0.62 20.20
N GLN A 77 -1.77 -0.32 20.04
CA GLN A 77 -1.25 0.34 18.83
C GLN A 77 -1.38 -0.57 17.60
N TRP A 78 -1.27 -1.89 17.75
CA TRP A 78 -1.57 -2.83 16.67
C TRP A 78 -3.03 -2.77 16.23
N ALA A 79 -3.96 -2.73 17.20
CA ALA A 79 -5.38 -2.59 16.90
C ALA A 79 -5.68 -1.24 16.23
N ASP A 80 -5.07 -0.16 16.71
CA ASP A 80 -5.22 1.17 16.13
C ASP A 80 -4.63 1.26 14.71
N LEU A 81 -3.48 0.63 14.46
CA LEU A 81 -2.86 0.54 13.13
C LEU A 81 -3.78 -0.16 12.13
N LEU A 82 -4.40 -1.27 12.53
CA LEU A 82 -5.36 -2.01 11.72
C LEU A 82 -6.65 -1.20 11.47
N ASN A 83 -7.20 -0.60 12.53
CA ASN A 83 -8.43 0.19 12.45
C ASN A 83 -8.25 1.43 11.58
N LEU A 84 -7.13 2.16 11.75
CA LEU A 84 -6.80 3.32 10.94
C LEU A 84 -6.47 2.93 9.51
N GLY A 85 -5.70 1.86 9.29
CA GLY A 85 -5.45 1.34 7.95
C GLY A 85 -6.74 0.99 7.22
N PHE A 86 -7.68 0.35 7.92
CA PHE A 86 -9.01 0.04 7.39
C PHE A 86 -9.83 1.30 7.10
N LEU A 87 -9.89 2.24 8.05
CA LEU A 87 -10.63 3.49 7.89
C LEU A 87 -10.09 4.28 6.70
N ILE A 88 -8.77 4.39 6.56
CA ILE A 88 -8.12 5.03 5.42
C ILE A 88 -8.49 4.30 4.13
N SER A 89 -8.47 2.96 4.12
CA SER A 89 -8.85 2.16 2.94
C SER A 89 -10.29 2.39 2.49
N LEU A 90 -11.19 2.64 3.44
CA LEU A 90 -12.59 2.95 3.14
C LEU A 90 -12.77 4.39 2.70
N CYS A 91 -12.09 5.34 3.36
CA CYS A 91 -12.28 6.76 3.10
C CYS A 91 -11.56 7.26 1.85
N LEU A 92 -10.37 6.74 1.53
CA LEU A 92 -9.57 7.22 0.41
C LEU A 92 -10.27 7.03 -0.95
N PRO A 93 -10.90 5.87 -1.25
CA PRO A 93 -11.64 5.68 -2.49
C PRO A 93 -12.89 6.55 -2.61
N LEU A 94 -13.45 7.04 -1.50
CA LEU A 94 -14.61 7.95 -1.51
C LEU A 94 -14.24 9.38 -1.94
N LEU A 95 -12.95 9.70 -2.05
CA LEU A 95 -12.50 11.00 -2.52
C LEU A 95 -12.67 11.08 -4.05
N PRO A 96 -13.39 12.09 -4.58
CA PRO A 96 -13.67 12.21 -6.02
C PRO A 96 -12.42 12.27 -6.89
N ALA A 97 -11.31 12.79 -6.35
CA ALA A 97 -10.03 12.87 -7.04
C ALA A 97 -9.34 11.50 -7.15
N MET A 98 -9.60 10.58 -6.21
CA MET A 98 -8.96 9.26 -6.15
C MET A 98 -9.56 8.27 -7.14
N GLU A 99 -10.83 8.44 -7.53
CA GLU A 99 -11.44 7.68 -8.63
C GLU A 99 -10.64 7.81 -9.94
N ARG A 100 -9.98 8.95 -10.15
CA ARG A 100 -9.19 9.24 -11.36
C ARG A 100 -7.76 8.72 -11.28
N LEU A 101 -7.28 8.35 -10.09
CA LEU A 101 -5.88 8.01 -9.82
C LEU A 101 -5.78 6.72 -8.98
N PRO A 102 -6.33 5.58 -9.45
CA PRO A 102 -6.36 4.34 -8.66
C PRO A 102 -4.96 3.84 -8.29
N GLY A 103 -3.95 4.13 -9.12
CA GLY A 103 -2.54 3.78 -8.84
C GLY A 103 -1.90 4.54 -7.69
N ALA A 104 -2.47 5.68 -7.26
CA ALA A 104 -1.96 6.50 -6.16
C ALA A 104 -2.52 6.09 -4.78
N ILE A 105 -3.67 5.41 -4.76
CA ILE A 105 -4.39 5.06 -3.52
C ILE A 105 -3.49 4.24 -2.60
N LEU A 106 -2.89 3.18 -3.13
CA LEU A 106 -2.11 2.20 -2.37
C LEU A 106 -0.80 2.81 -1.82
N PRO A 107 -0.02 3.58 -2.62
CA PRO A 107 1.10 4.36 -2.09
C PRO A 107 0.74 5.37 -1.00
N ILE A 108 -0.32 6.17 -1.20
CA ILE A 108 -0.76 7.18 -0.22
C ILE A 108 -1.19 6.50 1.09
N GLN A 109 -1.91 5.38 0.98
CA GLN A 109 -2.28 4.59 2.13
C GLN A 109 -1.05 4.09 2.89
N GLY A 110 -0.05 3.56 2.18
CA GLY A 110 1.18 3.11 2.83
C GLY A 110 2.00 4.25 3.43
N PHE A 111 1.96 5.47 2.88
CA PHE A 111 2.54 6.65 3.53
C PHE A 111 1.89 6.95 4.87
N LEU A 112 0.56 6.93 4.93
CA LEU A 112 -0.15 7.16 6.18
C LEU A 112 0.18 6.09 7.24
N VAL A 113 0.19 4.81 6.82
CA VAL A 113 0.57 3.70 7.71
C VAL A 113 2.00 3.85 8.21
N LEU A 114 2.94 4.17 7.32
CA LEU A 114 4.35 4.40 7.68
C LEU A 114 4.52 5.60 8.62
N ALA A 115 3.83 6.70 8.35
CA ALA A 115 3.88 7.89 9.20
C ALA A 115 3.41 7.58 10.63
N ILE A 116 2.27 6.89 10.75
CA ILE A 116 1.71 6.46 12.04
C ILE A 116 2.66 5.49 12.74
N LEU A 117 3.16 4.50 12.00
CA LEU A 117 4.07 3.50 12.52
C LEU A 117 5.34 4.13 13.10
N PHE A 118 6.02 4.97 12.32
CA PHE A 118 7.25 5.64 12.74
C PHE A 118 7.00 6.62 13.88
N ARG A 119 5.81 7.24 13.93
CA ARG A 119 5.40 8.09 15.05
C ARG A 119 5.25 7.31 16.36
N TRP A 120 4.86 6.05 16.32
CA TRP A 120 4.66 5.23 17.52
C TRP A 120 5.87 4.36 17.88
N ALA A 121 6.52 3.78 16.88
CA ALA A 121 7.63 2.85 17.05
C ALA A 121 8.93 3.56 17.46
N VAL A 122 8.99 4.88 17.29
CA VAL A 122 10.21 5.65 17.52
C VAL A 122 9.87 6.72 18.56
N ASP A 123 10.44 6.53 19.75
CA ASP A 123 10.28 7.42 20.89
C ASP A 123 11.14 8.68 20.64
N VAL A 124 10.71 9.53 19.70
CA VAL A 124 11.59 10.57 19.19
C VAL A 124 11.68 11.74 20.17
N THR A 125 12.88 11.95 20.70
CA THR A 125 13.30 13.12 21.46
C THR A 125 13.58 14.36 20.60
N GLY A 126 13.25 14.33 19.29
CA GLY A 126 13.48 15.42 18.33
C GLY A 126 12.40 15.59 17.26
N PRO A 127 12.38 16.71 16.52
CA PRO A 127 11.38 16.97 15.49
C PRO A 127 11.64 16.12 14.22
N VAL A 128 10.79 15.11 13.98
CA VAL A 128 10.80 14.33 12.73
C VAL A 128 9.77 14.90 11.76
N SER A 129 10.19 15.08 10.50
CA SER A 129 9.26 15.38 9.43
C SER A 129 8.60 14.09 8.96
N LEU A 130 7.32 13.93 9.30
CA LEU A 130 6.47 12.87 8.75
C LEU A 130 6.00 13.18 7.33
N TRP A 131 6.35 14.34 6.77
CA TRP A 131 5.96 14.70 5.42
C TRP A 131 6.78 13.91 4.39
N PRO A 132 6.15 13.29 3.37
CA PRO A 132 6.89 12.58 2.33
C PRO A 132 7.83 13.49 1.54
N THR A 133 8.98 12.94 1.16
CA THR A 133 9.97 13.65 0.36
C THR A 133 9.47 13.91 -1.06
N ALA A 134 10.11 14.85 -1.76
CA ALA A 134 9.80 15.11 -3.17
C ALA A 134 9.98 13.87 -4.05
N GLU A 135 10.98 13.03 -3.74
CA GLU A 135 11.24 11.77 -4.44
C GLU A 135 10.11 10.75 -4.21
N ALA A 136 9.63 10.64 -2.97
CA ALA A 136 8.49 9.78 -2.65
C ALA A 136 7.22 10.24 -3.39
N TRP A 137 6.95 11.55 -3.43
CA TRP A 137 5.85 12.11 -4.21
C TRP A 137 6.00 11.91 -5.72
N ALA A 138 7.21 12.04 -6.26
CA ALA A 138 7.49 11.77 -7.67
C ALA A 138 7.21 10.31 -8.03
N ALA A 139 7.58 9.38 -7.15
CA ALA A 139 7.26 7.96 -7.31
C ALA A 139 5.74 7.71 -7.25
N VAL A 140 5.00 8.40 -6.38
CA VAL A 140 3.52 8.32 -6.38
C VAL A 140 2.95 8.83 -7.69
N ALA A 141 3.46 9.94 -8.22
CA ALA A 141 3.00 10.48 -9.50
C ALA A 141 3.25 9.48 -10.65
N LEU A 142 4.40 8.79 -10.64
CA LEU A 142 4.69 7.73 -11.60
C LEU A 142 3.73 6.55 -11.45
N ALA A 143 3.46 6.10 -10.22
CA ALA A 143 2.49 5.05 -9.94
C ALA A 143 1.06 5.45 -10.35
N ALA A 144 0.69 6.71 -10.18
CA ALA A 144 -0.59 7.25 -10.61
C ALA A 144 -0.73 7.30 -12.14
N ALA A 145 0.38 7.48 -12.86
CA ALA A 145 0.44 7.45 -14.31
C ALA A 145 0.52 6.03 -14.90
N ALA A 146 0.66 5.00 -14.07
CA ALA A 146 0.78 3.61 -14.51
C ALA A 146 -0.38 3.11 -15.40
N PRO A 147 -1.66 3.51 -15.21
CA PRO A 147 -2.73 3.15 -16.14
C PRO A 147 -2.50 3.69 -17.56
N LEU A 148 -1.94 4.90 -17.69
CA LEU A 148 -1.60 5.49 -19.00
C LEU A 148 -0.47 4.71 -19.67
N LEU A 149 0.54 4.29 -18.88
CA LEU A 149 1.61 3.42 -19.37
C LEU A 149 1.07 2.05 -19.79
N ALA A 150 0.13 1.49 -19.03
CA ALA A 150 -0.51 0.22 -19.36
C ALA A 150 -1.34 0.31 -20.65
N GLU A 151 -2.12 1.38 -20.84
CA GLU A 151 -2.85 1.62 -22.09
C GLU A 151 -1.92 1.76 -23.29
N TRP A 152 -0.76 2.42 -23.11
CA TRP A 152 0.25 2.54 -24.15
C TRP A 152 0.91 1.21 -24.51
N LEU A 153 1.19 0.36 -23.51
CA LEU A 153 1.83 -0.95 -23.69
C LEU A 153 0.86 -2.02 -24.21
N ALA A 154 -0.41 -1.97 -23.80
CA ALA A 154 -1.43 -2.95 -24.15
C ALA A 154 -2.80 -2.26 -24.34
N PRO A 155 -3.17 -1.87 -25.57
CA PRO A 155 -4.42 -1.16 -25.82
C PRO A 155 -5.65 -1.97 -25.38
N ALA A 156 -6.66 -1.29 -24.84
CA ALA A 156 -7.88 -1.84 -24.20
C ALA A 156 -8.72 -2.85 -25.00
N ARG A 157 -8.33 -3.16 -26.26
CA ARG A 157 -8.98 -4.17 -27.11
C ARG A 157 -8.47 -5.60 -26.89
N GLN A 158 -7.46 -5.79 -26.04
CA GLN A 158 -6.93 -7.12 -25.75
C GLN A 158 -7.65 -7.75 -24.54
N PRO A 159 -8.02 -9.04 -24.60
CA PRO A 159 -8.70 -9.74 -23.50
C PRO A 159 -7.86 -9.82 -22.21
N GLU A 160 -6.56 -9.53 -22.28
CA GLU A 160 -5.63 -9.54 -21.15
C GLU A 160 -5.30 -8.13 -20.62
N HIS A 161 -5.99 -7.09 -21.09
CA HIS A 161 -5.72 -5.68 -20.73
C HIS A 161 -5.70 -5.45 -19.22
N ASP A 162 -6.70 -5.97 -18.49
CA ASP A 162 -6.75 -5.81 -17.03
C ASP A 162 -5.56 -6.48 -16.33
N ARG A 163 -5.15 -7.67 -16.78
CA ARG A 163 -3.99 -8.39 -16.23
C ARG A 163 -2.68 -7.66 -16.50
N LEU A 164 -2.50 -7.12 -17.71
CA LEU A 164 -1.31 -6.36 -18.09
C LEU A 164 -1.23 -5.03 -17.34
N ARG A 165 -2.38 -4.36 -17.17
CA ARG A 165 -2.48 -3.14 -16.37
C ARG A 165 -2.07 -3.40 -14.92
N ASP A 166 -2.58 -4.47 -14.32
CA ASP A 166 -2.28 -4.79 -12.94
C ASP A 166 -0.82 -5.27 -12.77
N ALA A 167 -0.27 -6.01 -13.74
CA ALA A 167 1.15 -6.40 -13.76
C ALA A 167 2.12 -5.20 -13.81
N VAL A 168 1.72 -4.09 -14.44
CA VAL A 168 2.50 -2.84 -14.47
C VAL A 168 2.29 -2.02 -13.19
N LEU A 169 1.08 -2.01 -12.66
CA LEU A 169 0.71 -1.24 -11.46
C LEU A 169 1.45 -1.73 -10.21
N ILE A 170 1.48 -3.03 -9.95
CA ILE A 170 2.05 -3.63 -8.73
C ILE A 170 3.50 -3.20 -8.47
N PRO A 171 4.45 -3.38 -9.42
CA PRO A 171 5.83 -3.00 -9.19
C PRO A 171 6.03 -1.48 -9.09
N LEU A 172 5.19 -0.67 -9.75
CA LEU A 172 5.28 0.79 -9.67
C LEU A 172 4.83 1.37 -8.32
N GLN A 173 4.05 0.62 -7.55
CA GLN A 173 3.57 1.05 -6.23
C GLN A 173 4.56 0.81 -5.08
N LEU A 174 5.59 -0.02 -5.31
CA LEU A 174 6.64 -0.32 -4.33
C LEU A 174 7.64 0.82 -4.10
N PRO A 175 8.22 1.46 -5.14
CA PRO A 175 9.20 2.52 -4.98
C PRO A 175 8.78 3.67 -4.06
N PRO A 176 7.53 4.20 -4.12
CA PRO A 176 7.09 5.23 -3.19
C PRO A 176 7.28 4.81 -1.73
N LEU A 177 6.82 3.61 -1.37
CA LEU A 177 6.85 3.11 0.01
C LEU A 177 8.27 2.89 0.51
N LEU A 178 9.15 2.40 -0.37
CA LEU A 178 10.57 2.21 -0.07
C LEU A 178 11.26 3.56 0.16
N LEU A 179 11.11 4.51 -0.76
CA LEU A 179 11.73 5.83 -0.67
C LEU A 179 11.25 6.58 0.57
N TYR A 180 9.95 6.55 0.86
CA TYR A 180 9.41 7.22 2.02
C TYR A 180 9.86 6.57 3.34
N GLY A 181 9.79 5.25 3.45
CA GLY A 181 10.23 4.54 4.65
C GLY A 181 11.73 4.70 4.91
N GLN A 182 12.57 4.69 3.87
CA GLN A 182 14.00 4.97 3.97
C GLN A 182 14.27 6.41 4.41
N ALA A 183 13.53 7.39 3.86
CA ALA A 183 13.65 8.79 4.27
C ALA A 183 13.22 9.02 5.74
N LEU A 184 12.23 8.27 6.22
CA LEU A 184 11.84 8.30 7.63
C LEU A 184 12.93 7.68 8.53
N GLY A 185 13.46 6.51 8.17
CA GLY A 185 14.50 5.86 8.98
C GLY A 185 15.84 6.60 8.97
N ALA A 186 16.22 7.25 7.88
CA ALA A 186 17.41 8.10 7.80
C ALA A 186 17.34 9.34 8.72
N GLN A 187 16.16 9.78 9.14
CA GLN A 187 16.00 10.86 10.12
C GLN A 187 16.23 10.39 11.56
N LEU A 188 16.32 9.09 11.77
CA LEU A 188 16.29 8.43 13.09
C LEU A 188 17.55 7.62 13.39
N SER A 189 18.35 7.30 12.38
CA SER A 189 19.72 6.79 12.48
C SER A 189 20.72 7.92 12.70
#